data_AF-A0A842NN14-F1
#
_entry.id   AF-A0A842NN14-F1
#
_cell.length_a   1.000
_cell.length_b   1.000
_cell.length_c   1.000
_cell.angle_alpha   90.00
_cell.angle_beta   90.00
_cell.angle_gamma   90.00
#
_symmetry.space_group_name_H-M   'P 1'
#
loop_
_entity.id
_entity.type
_entity.pdbx_description
1 polymer ?
#
loop_
_entity_poly.entity_id
_entity_poly.type
_entity_poly.pdbx_seq_one_letter_code
_entity_poly.pdbx_strand_id
1 'polypeptide(L)'
;MLPEQYLLSQFWLPLALIPLLVGLAISADSKRRLIGKIFIVILLLIIIAHPSPLEDSLEGWTLHLTASMIGPVAALLFGIWFSLFSGPIPVSPLPRGVRPFGFALIILSVAWFAWMLFEARPAISGVQNPWWQHFVMSLLTTLVIVAGFAAAFALIMGDNRVKETLVMAAISLTSFGMLIYLLAQGTTSDDPVYWRSASWGVLGDLGGMLFGGGLAMITFVTFVWLGEKRMGAPEPVEPLSTDEEKVVSEILSAHLEGEA
;
A
#
# COMPACT_ATOMS: atom_id res chain seq x y z
N MET A 1 19.79 11.86 -27.91
CA MET A 1 19.45 10.72 -27.03
C MET A 1 18.16 10.13 -27.55
N LEU A 2 18.02 8.80 -27.56
CA LEU A 2 16.78 8.14 -27.96
C LEU A 2 15.66 8.51 -26.95
N PRO A 3 14.39 8.61 -27.38
CA PRO A 3 13.26 8.90 -26.48
C PRO A 3 13.26 7.99 -25.24
N GLU A 4 13.53 6.71 -25.42
CA GLU A 4 13.61 5.70 -24.35
C GLU A 4 14.68 6.00 -23.29
N GLN A 5 15.84 6.53 -23.69
CA GLN A 5 16.93 6.89 -22.76
C GLN A 5 16.57 8.13 -21.93
N TYR A 6 15.77 9.02 -22.49
CA TYR A 6 15.26 10.21 -21.80
C TYR A 6 14.23 9.82 -20.74
N LEU A 7 13.33 8.89 -21.05
CA LEU A 7 12.31 8.38 -20.12
C LEU A 7 12.92 7.70 -18.89
N LEU A 8 13.91 6.83 -19.14
CA LEU A 8 14.58 6.07 -18.08
C LEU A 8 15.33 6.99 -17.11
N SER A 9 16.03 8.00 -17.63
CA SER A 9 16.89 8.89 -16.84
C SER A 9 16.15 10.04 -16.15
N GLN A 10 15.09 10.58 -16.75
CA GLN A 10 14.42 11.78 -16.23
C GLN A 10 13.10 11.51 -15.50
N PHE A 11 12.47 10.35 -15.70
CA PHE A 11 11.20 10.03 -15.05
C PHE A 11 11.32 8.81 -14.13
N TRP A 12 11.70 7.66 -14.69
CA TRP A 12 11.73 6.40 -13.93
C TRP A 12 12.83 6.35 -12.87
N LEU A 13 14.05 6.82 -13.20
CA LEU A 13 15.16 6.85 -12.24
C LEU A 13 14.86 7.78 -11.04
N PRO A 14 14.41 9.04 -11.23
CA PRO A 14 13.96 9.88 -10.12
C PRO A 14 12.88 9.20 -9.26
N LEU A 15 11.84 8.63 -9.88
CA LEU A 15 10.75 7.96 -9.18
C LEU A 15 11.26 6.77 -8.35
N ALA A 16 12.13 5.93 -8.91
CA ALA A 16 12.74 4.79 -8.24
C ALA A 16 13.65 5.19 -7.06
N LEU A 17 14.23 6.40 -7.10
CA LEU A 17 15.08 6.91 -6.02
C LEU A 17 14.28 7.46 -4.84
N ILE A 18 12.99 7.81 -4.99
CA ILE A 18 12.18 8.41 -3.92
C ILE A 18 12.25 7.62 -2.59
N PRO A 19 12.05 6.28 -2.56
CA PRO A 19 12.10 5.53 -1.29
C PRO A 19 13.47 5.62 -0.61
N LEU A 20 14.56 5.54 -1.40
CA LEU A 20 15.92 5.69 -0.90
C LEU A 20 16.16 7.09 -0.34
N LEU A 21 15.73 8.12 -1.06
CA LEU A 21 15.91 9.52 -0.66
C LEU A 21 15.11 9.88 0.59
N VAL A 22 13.87 9.38 0.70
CA VAL A 22 13.05 9.50 1.90
C VAL A 22 13.72 8.77 3.06
N GLY A 23 14.19 7.53 2.85
CA GLY A 23 14.91 6.76 3.86
C GLY A 23 16.17 7.47 4.36
N LEU A 24 16.93 8.10 3.47
CA LEU A 24 18.07 8.94 3.83
C LEU A 24 17.62 10.19 4.61
N ALA A 25 16.54 10.86 4.18
CA ALA A 25 16.03 12.08 4.80
C ALA A 25 15.45 11.89 6.20
N ILE A 26 15.08 10.65 6.57
CA ILE A 26 14.65 10.29 7.94
C ILE A 26 15.75 9.58 8.75
N SER A 27 16.96 9.43 8.20
CA SER A 27 18.06 8.76 8.87
C SER A 27 18.48 9.48 10.16
N ALA A 28 18.86 8.71 11.19
CA ALA A 28 19.39 9.24 12.45
C ALA A 28 20.75 9.95 12.28
N ASP A 29 21.54 9.54 11.28
CA ASP A 29 22.83 10.16 10.96
C ASP A 29 22.60 11.52 10.28
N SER A 30 23.10 12.60 10.89
CA SER A 30 22.89 13.96 10.41
C SER A 30 23.46 14.22 9.00
N LYS A 31 24.55 13.54 8.60
CA LYS A 31 25.13 13.68 7.27
C LYS A 31 24.25 12.99 6.23
N ARG A 32 23.81 11.76 6.51
CA ARG A 32 22.89 11.01 5.63
C ARG A 32 21.56 11.72 5.48
N ARG A 33 21.05 12.29 6.57
CA ARG A 33 19.85 13.12 6.60
C ARG A 33 19.95 14.36 5.73
N LEU A 34 21.08 15.07 5.80
CA LEU A 34 21.31 16.25 4.96
C LEU A 34 21.39 15.86 3.48
N ILE A 35 22.11 14.79 3.15
CA ILE A 35 22.18 14.24 1.79
C ILE A 35 20.76 13.93 1.28
N GLY A 36 19.98 13.16 2.03
CA GLY A 36 18.61 12.83 1.65
C GLY A 36 17.75 14.07 1.36
N LYS A 37 17.78 15.07 2.25
CA LYS A 37 17.06 16.34 2.05
C LYS A 37 17.50 17.09 0.79
N ILE A 38 18.80 17.23 0.56
CA ILE A 38 19.35 17.91 -0.62
C ILE A 38 18.89 17.20 -1.89
N PHE A 39 19.02 15.87 -1.94
CA PHE A 39 18.64 15.10 -3.12
C PHE A 39 17.12 15.13 -3.36
N ILE A 40 16.27 15.16 -2.32
CA ILE A 40 14.83 15.38 -2.48
C ILE A 40 14.55 16.75 -3.12
N VAL A 41 15.22 17.81 -2.66
CA VAL A 41 15.05 19.15 -3.24
C VAL A 41 15.50 19.17 -4.69
N ILE A 42 16.64 18.56 -5.02
CA ILE A 42 17.13 18.43 -6.41
C ILE A 42 16.11 17.66 -7.26
N LEU A 43 15.57 16.56 -6.74
CA LEU A 43 14.55 15.76 -7.43
C LEU A 43 13.31 16.60 -7.77
N LEU A 44 12.81 17.37 -6.80
CA LEU A 44 11.67 18.27 -7.01
C LEU A 44 11.99 19.36 -8.04
N LEU A 45 13.20 19.93 -7.99
CA LEU A 45 13.64 20.93 -8.98
C LEU A 45 13.73 20.34 -10.39
N ILE A 46 14.19 19.09 -10.54
CA ILE A 46 14.23 18.39 -11.84
C ILE A 46 12.81 18.19 -12.39
N ILE A 47 11.86 17.79 -11.53
CA ILE A 47 10.45 17.62 -11.92
C ILE A 47 9.85 18.97 -12.35
N ILE A 48 10.11 20.04 -11.59
CA ILE A 48 9.61 21.40 -11.89
C ILE A 48 10.24 21.97 -13.17
N ALA A 49 11.52 21.71 -13.39
CA ALA A 49 12.26 22.19 -14.56
C ALA A 49 11.97 21.40 -15.84
N HIS A 50 11.06 20.41 -15.80
CA HIS A 50 10.74 19.59 -16.96
C HIS A 50 10.11 20.45 -18.08
N PRO A 51 10.74 20.56 -19.25
CA PRO A 51 10.37 21.55 -20.28
C PRO A 51 9.17 21.13 -21.14
N SER A 52 8.75 19.87 -21.08
CA SER A 52 7.65 19.34 -21.89
C SER A 52 6.32 19.43 -21.13
N PRO A 53 5.21 19.79 -21.80
CA PRO A 53 3.88 19.66 -21.23
C PRO A 53 3.66 18.21 -20.83
N LEU A 54 3.43 17.96 -19.54
CA LEU A 54 3.12 16.61 -19.02
C LEU A 54 1.78 16.10 -19.57
N GLU A 55 0.93 16.97 -20.11
CA GLU A 55 -0.44 16.66 -20.54
C GLU A 55 -0.49 15.78 -21.81
N ASP A 56 0.59 15.71 -22.59
CA ASP A 56 0.66 14.91 -23.82
C ASP A 56 1.61 13.70 -23.71
N SER A 57 2.27 13.50 -22.56
CA SER A 57 3.23 12.41 -22.38
C SER A 57 2.64 11.22 -21.61
N LEU A 58 3.10 10.01 -21.95
CA LEU A 58 2.75 8.77 -21.25
C LEU A 58 3.00 8.88 -19.74
N GLU A 59 4.11 9.50 -19.40
CA GLU A 59 4.62 9.71 -18.06
C GLU A 59 3.74 10.67 -17.27
N GLY A 60 3.32 11.77 -17.89
CA GLY A 60 2.43 12.73 -17.25
C GLY A 60 1.05 12.15 -16.99
N TRP A 61 0.52 11.33 -17.89
CA TRP A 61 -0.73 10.59 -17.65
C TRP A 61 -0.60 9.57 -16.50
N THR A 62 0.53 8.88 -16.41
CA THR A 62 0.79 7.92 -15.32
C THR A 62 0.95 8.66 -13.99
N LEU A 63 1.76 9.73 -13.95
CA LEU A 63 1.96 10.56 -12.77
C LEU A 63 0.65 11.17 -12.29
N HIS A 64 -0.17 11.69 -13.21
CA HIS A 64 -1.47 12.25 -12.90
C HIS A 64 -2.41 11.20 -12.30
N LEU A 65 -2.44 9.98 -12.84
CA LEU A 65 -3.20 8.89 -12.25
C LEU A 65 -2.72 8.60 -10.82
N THR A 66 -1.40 8.44 -10.63
CA THR A 66 -0.83 8.19 -9.30
C THR A 66 -1.15 9.30 -8.31
N ALA A 67 -1.00 10.56 -8.72
CA ALA A 67 -1.31 11.73 -7.90
C ALA A 67 -2.79 11.78 -7.50
N SER A 68 -3.69 11.48 -8.45
CA SER A 68 -5.13 11.40 -8.20
C SER A 68 -5.49 10.31 -7.19
N MET A 69 -4.70 9.23 -7.11
CA MET A 69 -4.92 8.14 -6.17
C MET A 69 -4.38 8.41 -4.76
N ILE A 70 -3.52 9.42 -4.56
CA ILE A 70 -2.89 9.68 -3.25
C ILE A 70 -3.94 9.88 -2.15
N GLY A 71 -4.97 10.70 -2.41
CA GLY A 71 -6.04 10.98 -1.44
C GLY A 71 -6.75 9.72 -0.94
N PRO A 72 -7.43 8.96 -1.82
CA PRO A 72 -8.17 7.77 -1.41
C PRO A 72 -7.25 6.65 -0.88
N VAL A 73 -6.04 6.46 -1.44
CA VAL A 73 -5.09 5.46 -0.93
C VAL A 73 -4.56 5.86 0.45
N ALA A 74 -4.22 7.12 0.68
CA ALA A 74 -3.79 7.59 2.01
C ALA A 74 -4.91 7.41 3.04
N ALA A 75 -6.15 7.77 2.71
CA ALA A 75 -7.30 7.53 3.58
C ALA A 75 -7.45 6.04 3.93
N LEU A 76 -7.27 5.13 2.95
CA LEU A 76 -7.30 3.69 3.19
C LEU A 76 -6.18 3.24 4.14
N LEU A 77 -4.94 3.63 3.84
CA LEU A 77 -3.76 3.24 4.61
C LEU A 77 -3.81 3.74 6.05
N PHE A 78 -4.15 5.01 6.24
CA PHE A 78 -4.35 5.56 7.59
C PHE A 78 -5.56 4.93 8.28
N GLY A 79 -6.64 4.65 7.56
CA GLY A 79 -7.81 3.95 8.10
C GLY A 79 -7.48 2.55 8.62
N ILE A 80 -6.71 1.78 7.84
CA ILE A 80 -6.18 0.46 8.24
C ILE A 80 -5.26 0.62 9.46
N TRP A 81 -4.32 1.58 9.41
CA TRP A 81 -3.39 1.82 10.51
C TRP A 81 -4.11 2.15 11.82
N PHE A 82 -5.03 3.12 11.81
CA PHE A 82 -5.82 3.48 12.99
C PHE A 82 -6.68 2.32 13.46
N SER A 83 -7.34 1.57 12.57
CA SER A 83 -8.22 0.47 12.96
C SER A 83 -7.48 -0.75 13.53
N LEU A 84 -6.27 -1.02 13.05
CA LEU A 84 -5.42 -2.12 13.51
C LEU A 84 -4.72 -1.78 14.84
N PHE A 85 -4.10 -0.60 14.93
CA PHE A 85 -3.26 -0.21 16.07
C PHE A 85 -4.01 0.46 17.22
N SER A 86 -5.33 0.58 17.16
CA SER A 86 -6.19 0.99 18.28
C SER A 86 -7.08 -0.14 18.79
N GLY A 87 -6.88 -1.36 18.29
CA GLY A 87 -7.57 -2.56 18.73
C GLY A 87 -7.13 -3.05 20.11
N PRO A 88 -7.76 -4.12 20.64
CA PRO A 88 -7.36 -4.76 21.88
C PRO A 88 -6.10 -5.62 21.65
N ILE A 89 -4.99 -4.98 21.26
CA ILE A 89 -3.68 -5.63 21.15
C ILE A 89 -2.83 -5.27 22.39
N PRO A 90 -2.04 -6.22 22.95
CA PRO A 90 -1.28 -6.02 24.20
C PRO A 90 -0.31 -4.83 24.19
N VAL A 91 0.14 -4.43 23.00
CA VAL A 91 1.08 -3.33 22.75
C VAL A 91 0.47 -2.31 21.79
N SER A 92 -0.80 -1.92 22.02
CA SER A 92 -1.49 -0.90 21.21
C SER A 92 -0.82 0.47 21.36
N PRO A 93 -0.20 1.04 20.31
CA PRO A 93 0.44 2.35 20.41
C PRO A 93 -0.58 3.51 20.42
N LEU A 94 -1.86 3.24 20.09
CA LEU A 94 -2.90 4.27 19.98
C LEU A 94 -4.05 4.07 20.98
N PRO A 95 -4.72 5.17 21.41
CA PRO A 95 -5.90 5.11 22.26
C PRO A 95 -7.07 4.35 21.60
N ARG A 96 -7.80 3.52 22.35
CA ARG A 96 -8.95 2.75 21.81
C ARG A 96 -10.04 3.62 21.18
N GLY A 97 -10.18 4.88 21.62
CA GLY A 97 -11.17 5.83 21.11
C GLY A 97 -10.98 6.24 19.64
N VAL A 98 -9.81 6.03 19.04
CA VAL A 98 -9.56 6.40 17.62
C VAL A 98 -9.94 5.29 16.63
N ARG A 99 -10.39 4.12 17.10
CA ARG A 99 -10.77 3.01 16.22
C ARG A 99 -11.92 3.32 15.26
N PRO A 100 -13.01 3.98 15.70
CA PRO A 100 -14.10 4.36 14.79
C PRO A 100 -13.63 5.35 13.71
N PHE A 101 -12.68 6.22 14.03
CA PHE A 101 -12.08 7.13 13.06
C PHE A 101 -11.33 6.37 11.96
N GLY A 102 -10.60 5.30 12.31
CA GLY A 102 -9.99 4.41 11.34
C GLY A 102 -11.00 3.80 10.36
N PHE A 103 -12.13 3.29 10.87
CA PHE A 103 -13.20 2.77 10.01
C PHE A 103 -13.86 3.85 9.14
N ALA A 104 -14.04 5.06 9.68
CA ALA A 104 -14.57 6.19 8.91
C ALA A 104 -13.66 6.55 7.73
N LEU A 105 -12.34 6.51 7.90
CA LEU A 105 -11.38 6.74 6.82
C LEU A 105 -11.41 5.63 5.75
N ILE A 106 -11.59 4.37 6.15
CA ILE A 106 -11.78 3.26 5.19
C ILE A 106 -13.04 3.49 4.36
N ILE A 107 -14.17 3.83 5.01
CA ILE A 107 -15.44 4.12 4.33
C ILE A 107 -15.28 5.32 3.39
N LEU A 108 -14.61 6.39 3.84
CA LEU A 108 -14.30 7.55 3.02
C LEU A 108 -13.50 7.16 1.78
N SER A 109 -12.47 6.33 1.93
CA SER A 109 -11.67 5.85 0.81
C SER A 109 -12.50 5.08 -0.21
N VAL A 110 -13.33 4.15 0.25
CA VAL A 110 -14.21 3.35 -0.63
C VAL A 110 -15.23 4.24 -1.34
N ALA A 111 -15.86 5.18 -0.62
CA ALA A 111 -16.79 6.13 -1.20
C ALA A 111 -16.12 7.04 -2.24
N TRP A 112 -14.88 7.46 -1.98
CA TRP A 112 -14.10 8.27 -2.91
C TRP A 112 -13.76 7.47 -4.18
N PHE A 113 -13.30 6.22 -4.05
CA PHE A 113 -13.09 5.34 -5.20
C PHE A 113 -14.37 5.11 -6.00
N ALA A 114 -15.50 4.88 -5.34
CA ALA A 114 -16.79 4.73 -6.00
C ALA A 114 -17.17 6.00 -6.77
N TRP A 115 -17.02 7.18 -6.16
CA TRP A 115 -17.28 8.45 -6.82
C TRP A 115 -16.38 8.67 -8.06
N MET A 116 -15.09 8.35 -7.97
CA MET A 116 -14.19 8.42 -9.13
C MET A 116 -14.55 7.41 -10.23
N LEU A 117 -15.10 6.25 -9.84
CA LEU A 117 -15.49 5.21 -10.77
C LEU A 117 -16.73 5.57 -11.57
N PHE A 118 -17.76 6.12 -10.92
CA PHE A 118 -19.04 6.38 -11.57
C PHE A 118 -19.19 7.81 -12.11
N GLU A 119 -18.63 8.82 -11.43
CA GLU A 119 -18.93 10.23 -11.70
C GLU A 119 -17.70 11.05 -12.11
N ALA A 120 -16.56 10.86 -11.44
CA ALA A 120 -15.43 11.78 -11.53
C ALA A 120 -14.11 11.09 -11.84
N ARG A 121 -14.00 10.54 -13.05
CA ARG A 121 -12.73 10.01 -13.56
C ARG A 121 -11.65 11.10 -13.51
N PRO A 122 -10.40 10.75 -13.13
CA PRO A 122 -9.27 11.67 -13.20
C PRO A 122 -9.11 12.27 -14.61
N ALA A 123 -9.06 13.60 -14.72
CA ALA A 123 -8.89 14.31 -15.99
C ALA A 123 -7.88 15.46 -15.88
N ILE A 124 -7.08 15.66 -16.93
CA ILE A 124 -6.20 16.83 -17.09
C ILE A 124 -6.83 17.73 -18.14
N SER A 125 -7.05 19.01 -17.82
CA SER A 125 -7.57 20.00 -18.79
C SER A 125 -8.85 19.55 -19.52
N GLY A 126 -9.71 18.78 -18.84
CA GLY A 126 -10.96 18.23 -19.40
C GLY A 126 -10.79 16.93 -20.20
N VAL A 127 -9.56 16.46 -20.42
CA VAL A 127 -9.26 15.19 -21.08
C VAL A 127 -9.13 14.07 -20.03
N GLN A 128 -9.91 13.02 -20.21
CA GLN A 128 -9.98 11.89 -19.30
C GLN A 128 -8.70 11.03 -19.34
N ASN A 129 -8.23 10.59 -18.17
CA ASN A 129 -7.01 9.80 -18.08
C ASN A 129 -7.16 8.43 -18.77
N PRO A 130 -6.31 8.10 -19.76
CA PRO A 130 -6.43 6.85 -20.53
C PRO A 130 -6.10 5.60 -19.69
N TRP A 131 -5.33 5.74 -18.61
CA TRP A 131 -4.92 4.62 -17.75
C TRP A 131 -5.96 4.21 -16.71
N TRP A 132 -7.02 5.02 -16.55
CA TRP A 132 -8.07 4.77 -15.54
C TRP A 132 -8.71 3.39 -15.70
N GLN A 133 -9.08 3.01 -16.93
CA GLN A 133 -9.65 1.69 -17.20
C GLN A 133 -8.74 0.54 -16.80
N HIS A 134 -7.44 0.62 -17.14
CA HIS A 134 -6.48 -0.42 -16.84
C HIS A 134 -6.33 -0.59 -15.33
N PHE A 135 -6.21 0.53 -14.61
CA PHE A 135 -6.16 0.52 -13.16
C PHE A 135 -7.40 -0.12 -12.53
N VAL A 136 -8.60 0.31 -12.90
CA VAL A 136 -9.86 -0.21 -12.30
C VAL A 136 -10.06 -1.68 -12.62
N MET A 137 -9.86 -2.09 -13.88
CA MET A 137 -10.02 -3.48 -14.29
C MET A 137 -9.04 -4.40 -13.56
N SER A 138 -7.79 -3.96 -13.41
CA SER A 138 -6.74 -4.71 -12.71
C SER A 138 -6.96 -4.70 -11.20
N LEU A 139 -7.40 -3.59 -10.61
CA LEU A 139 -7.75 -3.49 -9.19
C LEU A 139 -8.89 -4.47 -8.84
N LEU A 140 -10.01 -4.40 -9.55
CA LEU A 140 -11.16 -5.25 -9.26
C LEU A 140 -10.84 -6.72 -9.49
N THR A 141 -10.11 -7.05 -10.56
CA THR A 141 -9.69 -8.44 -10.81
C THR A 141 -8.75 -8.95 -9.72
N THR A 142 -7.82 -8.11 -9.27
CA THR A 142 -6.93 -8.44 -8.13
C THR A 142 -7.74 -8.66 -6.86
N LEU A 143 -8.74 -7.82 -6.57
CA LEU A 143 -9.62 -7.99 -5.40
C LEU A 143 -10.41 -9.30 -5.47
N VAL A 144 -10.95 -9.66 -6.64
CA VAL A 144 -11.64 -10.95 -6.84
C VAL A 144 -10.71 -12.11 -6.49
N ILE A 145 -9.51 -12.13 -7.06
CA ILE A 145 -8.54 -13.21 -6.90
C ILE A 145 -8.04 -13.27 -5.45
N VAL A 146 -7.48 -12.18 -4.94
CA VAL A 146 -6.83 -12.14 -3.62
C VAL A 146 -7.85 -12.37 -2.50
N ALA A 147 -9.00 -11.68 -2.53
CA ALA A 147 -10.02 -11.86 -1.49
C ALA A 147 -10.71 -13.23 -1.61
N GLY A 148 -10.87 -13.76 -2.84
CA GLY A 148 -11.39 -15.11 -3.07
C GLY A 148 -10.48 -16.20 -2.50
N PHE A 149 -9.17 -16.11 -2.79
CA PHE A 149 -8.17 -17.01 -2.21
C PHE A 149 -8.08 -16.86 -0.69
N ALA A 150 -8.11 -15.63 -0.17
CA ALA A 150 -8.09 -15.39 1.28
C ALA A 150 -9.33 -15.99 1.97
N ALA A 151 -10.52 -15.89 1.36
CA ALA A 151 -11.74 -16.51 1.87
C ALA A 151 -11.64 -18.03 1.89
N ALA A 152 -11.20 -18.65 0.78
CA ALA A 152 -11.02 -20.09 0.70
C ALA A 152 -9.99 -20.59 1.71
N PHE A 153 -8.86 -19.88 1.86
CA PHE A 153 -7.84 -20.20 2.83
C PHE A 153 -8.35 -20.09 4.28
N ALA A 154 -9.06 -19.02 4.61
CA ALA A 154 -9.64 -18.81 5.94
C ALA A 154 -10.68 -19.89 6.29
N LEU A 155 -11.44 -20.38 5.30
CA LEU A 155 -12.41 -21.46 5.48
C LEU A 155 -11.73 -22.82 5.71
N ILE A 156 -10.67 -23.13 4.97
CA ILE A 156 -10.01 -24.46 5.01
C ILE A 156 -9.07 -24.57 6.21
N MET A 157 -8.29 -23.52 6.50
CA MET A 157 -7.20 -23.57 7.48
C MET A 157 -7.59 -22.97 8.85
N GLY A 158 -8.68 -22.22 8.91
CA GLY A 158 -9.05 -21.46 10.09
C GLY A 158 -10.17 -22.11 10.90
N ASP A 159 -9.85 -22.65 12.06
CA ASP A 159 -10.87 -22.95 13.06
C ASP A 159 -11.55 -21.63 13.50
N ASN A 160 -12.88 -21.59 13.40
CA ASN A 160 -13.72 -20.50 13.88
C ASN A 160 -13.50 -19.13 13.19
N ARG A 161 -12.99 -19.10 11.96
CA ARG A 161 -12.75 -17.87 11.16
C ARG A 161 -13.86 -17.54 10.16
N VAL A 162 -15.09 -17.94 10.46
CA VAL A 162 -16.24 -17.79 9.54
C VAL A 162 -16.53 -16.32 9.25
N LYS A 163 -16.34 -15.42 10.23
CA LYS A 163 -16.58 -13.98 10.04
C LYS A 163 -15.59 -13.38 9.04
N GLU A 164 -14.31 -13.72 9.17
CA GLU A 164 -13.25 -13.28 8.28
C GLU A 164 -13.50 -13.82 6.86
N THR A 165 -13.84 -15.10 6.75
CA THR A 165 -14.21 -15.72 5.47
C THR A 165 -15.37 -14.99 4.80
N LEU A 166 -16.44 -14.67 5.54
CA LEU A 166 -17.60 -13.96 5.00
C LEU A 166 -17.24 -12.55 4.51
N VAL A 167 -16.40 -11.83 5.25
CA VAL A 167 -15.94 -10.49 4.83
C VAL A 167 -15.12 -10.57 3.54
N MET A 168 -14.17 -11.51 3.46
CA MET A 168 -13.34 -11.69 2.27
C MET A 168 -14.15 -12.15 1.06
N ALA A 169 -15.11 -13.07 1.28
CA ALA A 169 -16.05 -13.50 0.25
C ALA A 169 -16.93 -12.35 -0.25
N ALA A 170 -17.43 -11.50 0.66
CA ALA A 170 -18.22 -10.33 0.29
C ALA A 170 -17.41 -9.34 -0.57
N ILE A 171 -16.15 -9.08 -0.23
CA ILE A 171 -15.26 -8.22 -1.04
C ILE A 171 -15.04 -8.82 -2.43
N SER A 172 -14.76 -10.13 -2.51
CA SER A 172 -14.57 -10.83 -3.79
C SER A 172 -15.82 -10.78 -4.66
N LEU A 173 -16.99 -11.15 -4.11
CA LEU A 173 -18.26 -11.16 -4.83
C LEU A 173 -18.72 -9.77 -5.27
N THR A 174 -18.53 -8.75 -4.41
CA THR A 174 -18.88 -7.37 -4.76
C THR A 174 -17.97 -6.87 -5.89
N SER A 175 -16.67 -7.15 -5.84
CA SER A 175 -15.72 -6.79 -6.89
C SER A 175 -16.03 -7.50 -8.20
N PHE A 176 -16.41 -8.78 -8.14
CA PHE A 176 -16.83 -9.55 -9.31
C PHE A 176 -18.12 -9.01 -9.92
N GLY A 177 -19.13 -8.71 -9.10
CA GLY A 177 -20.37 -8.08 -9.53
C GLY A 177 -20.11 -6.72 -10.21
N MET A 178 -19.18 -5.94 -9.64
CA MET A 178 -18.77 -4.65 -10.22
C MET A 178 -18.09 -4.82 -11.58
N LEU A 179 -17.20 -5.81 -11.74
CA LEU A 179 -16.60 -6.13 -13.05
C LEU A 179 -17.66 -6.45 -14.10
N ILE A 180 -18.60 -7.33 -13.76
CA ILE A 180 -19.68 -7.70 -14.69
C ILE A 180 -20.53 -6.48 -15.04
N TYR A 181 -20.83 -5.62 -14.06
CA TYR A 181 -21.57 -4.38 -14.28
C TYR A 181 -20.86 -3.46 -15.27
N LEU A 182 -19.56 -3.21 -15.09
CA LEU A 182 -18.78 -2.35 -16.00
C LEU A 182 -18.68 -2.94 -17.42
N LEU A 183 -18.49 -4.26 -17.53
CA LEU A 183 -18.40 -4.95 -18.82
C LEU A 183 -19.75 -5.05 -19.55
N ALA A 184 -20.87 -4.97 -18.83
CA ALA A 184 -22.22 -5.08 -19.40
C ALA A 184 -22.86 -3.73 -19.68
N GLN A 185 -22.84 -2.82 -18.70
CA GLN A 185 -23.56 -1.54 -18.72
C GLN A 185 -22.63 -0.32 -18.82
N GLY A 186 -21.38 -0.43 -18.34
CA GLY A 186 -20.47 0.70 -18.27
C GLY A 186 -20.79 1.63 -17.11
N THR A 187 -20.44 2.91 -17.22
CA THR A 187 -20.73 3.96 -16.23
C THR A 187 -21.51 5.09 -16.89
N THR A 188 -21.92 6.09 -16.12
CA THR A 188 -22.57 7.31 -16.66
C THR A 188 -21.73 8.00 -17.74
N SER A 189 -20.40 7.91 -17.60
CA SER A 189 -19.45 8.60 -18.47
C SER A 189 -18.86 7.71 -19.58
N ASP A 190 -18.96 6.39 -19.45
CA ASP A 190 -18.20 5.45 -20.29
C ASP A 190 -19.00 4.24 -20.72
N ASP A 191 -18.90 3.93 -21.99
CA ASP A 191 -19.61 2.79 -22.58
C ASP A 191 -18.93 1.44 -22.23
N PRO A 192 -19.65 0.32 -22.37
CA PRO A 192 -19.09 -1.01 -22.11
C PRO A 192 -17.89 -1.40 -22.99
N VAL A 193 -17.77 -0.85 -24.21
CA VAL A 193 -16.65 -1.18 -25.13
C VAL A 193 -15.35 -0.61 -24.59
N TYR A 194 -15.39 0.59 -24.02
CA TYR A 194 -14.26 1.18 -23.29
C TYR A 194 -13.73 0.19 -22.23
N TRP A 195 -14.57 -0.28 -21.31
CA TRP A 195 -14.17 -1.21 -20.25
C TRP A 195 -13.65 -2.57 -20.77
N ARG A 196 -14.24 -3.10 -21.85
CA ARG A 196 -13.76 -4.34 -22.50
C ARG A 196 -12.41 -4.17 -23.18
N SER A 197 -12.06 -2.97 -23.63
CA SER A 197 -10.78 -2.73 -24.30
C SER A 197 -9.58 -2.99 -23.36
N ALA A 198 -9.73 -2.72 -22.07
CA ALA A 198 -8.70 -2.94 -21.06
C ALA A 198 -8.69 -4.36 -20.47
N SER A 199 -9.77 -5.15 -20.63
CA SER A 199 -9.91 -6.44 -19.94
C SER A 199 -8.82 -7.47 -20.32
N TRP A 200 -8.31 -7.40 -21.55
CA TRP A 200 -7.20 -8.25 -22.00
C TRP A 200 -5.85 -7.86 -21.38
N GLY A 201 -5.66 -6.58 -21.06
CA GLY A 201 -4.43 -6.07 -20.45
C GLY A 201 -4.25 -6.51 -18.99
N VAL A 202 -5.34 -6.91 -18.32
CA VAL A 202 -5.34 -7.29 -16.91
C VAL A 202 -4.37 -8.45 -16.60
N LEU A 203 -4.22 -9.41 -17.51
CA LEU A 203 -3.26 -10.51 -17.31
C LEU A 203 -1.81 -10.00 -17.27
N GLY A 204 -1.49 -9.04 -18.13
CA GLY A 204 -0.18 -8.38 -18.14
C GLY A 204 0.06 -7.60 -16.85
N ASP A 205 -0.94 -6.85 -16.39
CA ASP A 205 -0.87 -6.08 -15.15
C ASP A 205 -0.69 -6.99 -13.93
N LEU A 206 -1.46 -8.08 -13.84
CA LEU A 206 -1.32 -9.08 -12.76
C LEU A 206 0.05 -9.76 -12.78
N GLY A 207 0.54 -10.15 -13.97
CA GLY A 207 1.88 -10.70 -14.13
C GLY A 207 2.96 -9.71 -13.68
N GLY A 208 2.82 -8.44 -14.05
CA GLY A 208 3.69 -7.35 -13.62
C GLY A 208 3.66 -7.13 -12.10
N MET A 209 2.48 -7.12 -11.48
CA MET A 209 2.31 -6.99 -10.03
C MET A 209 2.95 -8.17 -9.27
N LEU A 210 2.75 -9.40 -9.75
CA LEU A 210 3.35 -10.59 -9.13
C LEU A 210 4.88 -10.57 -9.25
N PHE A 211 5.41 -10.26 -10.44
CA PHE A 211 6.86 -10.21 -10.65
C PHE A 211 7.51 -9.07 -9.86
N GLY A 212 6.93 -7.87 -9.93
CA GLY A 212 7.40 -6.70 -9.18
C GLY A 212 7.31 -6.89 -7.68
N GLY A 213 6.18 -7.41 -7.17
CA GLY A 213 5.99 -7.72 -5.76
C GLY A 213 6.95 -8.80 -5.25
N GLY A 214 7.16 -9.86 -6.05
CA GLY A 214 8.13 -10.91 -5.74
C GLY A 214 9.57 -10.37 -5.67
N LEU A 215 9.98 -9.54 -6.63
CA LEU A 215 11.30 -8.92 -6.63
C LEU A 215 11.48 -7.96 -5.45
N ALA A 216 10.46 -7.17 -5.12
CA ALA A 216 10.46 -6.29 -3.96
C ALA A 216 10.62 -7.08 -2.65
N MET A 217 9.91 -8.20 -2.51
CA MET A 217 10.03 -9.08 -1.35
C MET A 217 11.43 -9.69 -1.23
N ILE A 218 12.00 -10.21 -2.31
CA ILE A 218 13.38 -10.74 -2.33
C ILE A 218 14.37 -9.66 -1.92
N THR A 219 14.21 -8.45 -2.46
CA THR A 219 15.05 -7.31 -2.14
C THR A 219 14.97 -6.96 -0.65
N PHE A 220 13.75 -6.87 -0.10
CA PHE A 220 13.52 -6.61 1.32
C PHE A 220 14.18 -7.65 2.22
N VAL A 221 13.96 -8.94 1.94
CA VAL A 221 14.59 -10.05 2.69
C VAL A 221 16.12 -9.96 2.63
N THR A 222 16.66 -9.64 1.45
CA THR A 222 18.11 -9.46 1.26
C THR A 222 18.65 -8.30 2.10
N PHE A 223 17.93 -7.18 2.17
CA PHE A 223 18.31 -6.03 3.00
C PHE A 223 18.28 -6.36 4.49
N VAL A 224 17.24 -7.04 4.97
CA VAL A 224 17.14 -7.48 6.37
C VAL A 224 18.30 -8.43 6.70
N TRP A 225 18.52 -9.46 5.88
CA TRP A 225 19.61 -10.41 6.06
C TRP A 225 20.99 -9.73 6.08
N LEU A 226 21.22 -8.77 5.17
CA LEU A 226 22.48 -8.02 5.14
C LEU A 226 22.63 -7.11 6.37
N GLY A 227 21.52 -6.55 6.87
CA GLY A 227 21.46 -5.77 8.10
C GLY A 227 21.82 -6.62 9.31
N GLU A 228 21.16 -7.76 9.49
CA GLU A 228 21.42 -8.71 10.57
C GLU A 228 22.86 -9.22 10.55
N LYS A 229 23.36 -9.62 9.37
CA LYS A 229 24.75 -10.09 9.22
C LYS A 229 25.79 -9.03 9.62
N ARG A 230 25.45 -7.75 9.53
CA ARG A 230 26.34 -6.63 9.88
C ARG A 230 26.17 -6.16 11.32
N MET A 231 25.11 -6.58 12.01
CA MET A 231 24.98 -6.32 13.45
C MET A 231 25.93 -7.25 14.20
N GLY A 232 26.70 -6.69 15.13
CA GLY A 232 27.52 -7.49 16.03
C GLY A 232 26.64 -8.43 16.87
N ALA A 233 27.23 -9.49 17.42
CA ALA A 233 26.51 -10.31 18.39
C ALA A 233 25.95 -9.41 19.50
N PRO A 234 24.68 -9.60 19.93
CA PRO A 234 24.14 -8.86 21.05
C PRO A 234 25.10 -8.96 22.22
N GLU A 235 25.38 -7.84 22.88
CA GLU A 235 26.16 -7.88 24.11
C GLU A 235 25.44 -8.79 25.11
N PRO A 236 26.17 -9.64 25.85
CA PRO A 236 25.57 -10.45 26.89
C PRO A 236 24.81 -9.52 27.83
N VAL A 237 23.50 -9.74 27.98
CA VAL A 237 22.70 -8.99 28.94
C VAL A 237 23.29 -9.24 30.33
N GLU A 238 23.50 -8.17 31.09
CA GLU A 238 23.95 -8.32 32.48
C GLU A 238 22.98 -9.23 33.23
N PRO A 239 23.48 -10.09 34.14
CA PRO A 239 22.60 -10.90 34.98
C PRO A 239 21.62 -10.00 35.74
N LEU A 240 20.42 -10.50 35.98
CA LEU A 240 19.36 -9.80 36.71
C LEU A 240 19.93 -9.12 37.95
N SER A 241 19.63 -7.83 38.10
CA SER A 241 19.94 -7.13 39.34
C SER A 241 19.10 -7.71 40.48
N THR A 242 19.57 -7.56 41.72
CA THR A 242 18.83 -8.03 42.93
C THR A 242 17.44 -7.42 43.05
N ASP A 243 17.22 -6.24 42.48
CA ASP A 243 15.93 -5.56 42.46
C ASP A 243 14.99 -6.17 41.41
N GLU A 244 15.50 -6.47 40.21
CA GLU A 244 14.72 -7.17 39.18
C GLU A 244 14.42 -8.61 39.57
N GLU A 245 15.34 -9.29 40.26
CA GLU A 245 15.15 -10.65 40.76
C GLU A 245 14.03 -10.71 41.80
N LYS A 246 13.92 -9.70 42.68
CA LYS A 246 12.78 -9.52 43.58
C LYS A 246 11.48 -9.32 42.83
N VAL A 247 11.46 -8.43 41.84
CA VAL A 247 10.25 -8.16 41.03
C VAL A 247 9.79 -9.43 40.29
N VAL A 248 10.72 -10.18 39.71
CA VAL A 248 10.42 -11.44 39.03
C VAL A 248 9.92 -12.49 40.01
N SER A 249 10.52 -12.61 41.20
CA SER A 249 10.08 -13.52 42.25
C SER A 249 8.69 -13.17 42.79
N GLU A 250 8.37 -11.88 42.93
CA GLU A 250 7.07 -11.38 43.36
C GLU A 250 5.98 -11.65 42.31
N ILE A 251 6.29 -11.46 41.02
CA ILE A 251 5.37 -11.80 39.92
C ILE A 251 5.15 -13.32 39.84
N LEU A 252 6.21 -14.12 39.98
CA LEU A 252 6.14 -15.58 39.96
C LEU A 252 5.33 -16.13 41.13
N SER A 253 5.58 -15.66 42.35
CA SER A 253 4.81 -16.07 43.54
C SER A 253 3.34 -15.67 43.41
N ALA A 254 3.04 -14.46 42.94
CA ALA A 254 1.66 -14.01 42.71
C ALA A 254 0.90 -14.85 41.65
N HIS A 255 1.60 -15.43 40.67
CA HIS A 255 0.98 -16.29 39.64
C HIS A 255 1.03 -17.79 39.94
N LEU A 256 1.93 -18.24 40.82
CA LEU A 256 2.02 -19.64 41.26
C LEU A 256 1.13 -19.93 42.47
N GLU A 257 0.83 -18.93 43.30
CA GLU A 257 -0.06 -19.06 44.47
C GLU A 257 -1.53 -18.71 44.14
N GLY A 258 -1.81 -18.33 42.90
CA GLY A 258 -3.14 -17.96 42.41
C GLY A 258 -3.81 -19.03 41.54
N GLU A 259 -3.95 -20.25 42.06
CA GLU A 259 -4.99 -21.25 41.71
C GLU A 259 -4.82 -22.49 42.61
N ALA A 260 -5.33 -22.39 43.85
CA ALA A 260 -5.66 -23.52 44.71
C ALA A 260 -6.99 -23.26 45.41
#